data_AF-A0AAC9HFJ8-F1
#
_entry.id   AF-A0AAC9HFJ8-F1
#
_cell.length_a   1.000
_cell.length_b   1.000
_cell.length_c   1.000
_cell.angle_alpha   90.00
_cell.angle_beta   90.00
_cell.angle_gamma   90.00
#
_symmetry.space_group_name_H-M   'P 1'
#
loop_
_entity.id
_entity.type
_entity.pdbx_description
1 polymer ?
#
loop_
_entity_poly.entity_id
_entity_poly.type
_entity_poly.pdbx_seq_one_letter_code
_entity_poly.pdbx_strand_id
1 'polypeptide(L)' 'MKTLLALPEKSVLLVEDSTLTRFSSRRTLEEKGYLVDEAASGQEALSA' A
#
# COMPACT_ATOMS: atom_id res chain seq x y z
N MET A 1 -10.38 -13.05 -28.81
CA MET A 1 -10.46 -11.90 -27.90
C MET A 1 -10.57 -12.45 -26.48
N LYS A 2 -9.49 -12.39 -25.72
CA LYS A 2 -9.45 -12.87 -24.33
C LYS A 2 -9.81 -11.66 -23.48
N THR A 3 -10.99 -11.66 -22.86
CA THR A 3 -11.37 -10.63 -21.90
C THR A 3 -10.29 -10.59 -20.83
N LEU A 4 -9.55 -9.47 -20.77
CA LEU A 4 -8.60 -9.21 -19.71
C LEU A 4 -9.45 -8.97 -18.46
N LEU A 5 -9.69 -10.03 -17.67
CA LEU A 5 -10.18 -9.86 -16.31
C LEU A 5 -9.11 -9.03 -15.62
N ALA A 6 -9.36 -7.74 -15.40
CA ALA A 6 -8.51 -6.90 -14.57
C ALA A 6 -8.37 -7.62 -13.24
N LEU A 7 -7.16 -8.08 -12.93
CA LEU A 7 -6.87 -8.53 -11.57
C LEU A 7 -7.17 -7.33 -10.66
N PRO A 8 -7.89 -7.50 -9.53
CA PRO A 8 -8.08 -6.40 -8.61
C PRO A 8 -6.70 -5.82 -8.27
N GLU A 9 -6.58 -4.50 -8.35
CA GLU A 9 -5.35 -3.80 -7.96
C GLU A 9 -5.01 -4.25 -6.54
N LYS A 10 -3.85 -4.89 -6.36
CA LYS A 10 -3.51 -5.51 -5.08
C LYS A 10 -3.30 -4.39 -4.06
N SER A 11 -4.15 -4.33 -3.04
CA SER A 11 -4.04 -3.36 -1.96
C SER A 11 -3.08 -3.84 -0.86
N VAL A 12 -2.36 -2.90 -0.26
CA VAL A 12 -1.42 -3.10 0.85
C VAL A 12 -1.66 -2.02 1.90
N LEU A 13 -1.84 -2.43 3.16
CA LEU A 13 -1.77 -1.53 4.30
C LEU A 13 -0.32 -1.50 4.81
N LEU A 14 0.34 -0.35 4.67
CA LEU A 14 1.71 -0.12 5.11
C LEU A 14 1.70 0.52 6.50
N VAL A 15 2.13 -0.23 7.51
CA VAL A 15 2.28 0.25 8.89
C VAL A 15 3.76 0.50 9.18
N GLU A 16 4.13 1.76 9.39
CA GLU A 16 5.53 2.17 9.56
C GLU A 16 5.61 3.48 10.36
N ASP A 17 6.36 3.49 11.46
CA ASP A 17 6.42 4.60 12.42
C ASP A 17 7.38 5.73 11.99
N SER A 18 8.39 5.42 11.18
CA SER A 18 9.28 6.43 10.60
C SER A 18 8.70 7.05 9.33
N THR A 19 8.49 8.38 9.33
CA THR A 19 7.97 9.12 8.16
C THR A 19 8.82 8.92 6.90
N LEU A 20 10.15 8.94 7.01
CA LEU A 20 11.03 8.76 5.85
C LEU A 20 10.97 7.34 5.29
N THR A 21 10.96 6.35 6.18
CA THR A 21 10.86 4.94 5.80
C THR A 21 9.51 4.65 5.15
N ARG A 22 8.41 5.17 5.72
CA ARG A 22 7.06 4.98 5.18
C ARG A 22 6.91 5.57 3.79
N PHE A 23 7.44 6.78 3.58
CA PHE A 23 7.49 7.40 2.26
C PHE A 23 8.25 6.53 1.25
N SER A 24 9.46 6.07 1.59
CA SER A 24 10.28 5.24 0.70
C SER A 24 9.58 3.92 0.35
N SER A 25 9.03 3.23 1.35
CA SER A 25 8.34 1.96 1.19
C SER A 25 7.06 2.09 0.36
N ARG A 26 6.25 3.13 0.60
CA ARG A 26 5.07 3.41 -0.21
C ARG A 26 5.44 3.62 -1.67
N ARG A 27 6.45 4.46 -1.96
CA ARG A 27 6.87 4.72 -3.35
C ARG A 27 7.29 3.45 -4.08
N THR A 28 8.08 2.59 -3.43
CA THR A 28 8.49 1.31 -4.02
C THR A 28 7.29 0.37 -4.29
N LEU A 29 6.26 0.39 -3.44
CA LEU A 29 5.06 -0.43 -3.62
C LEU A 29 4.15 0.15 -4.74
N GLU A 30 3.94 1.47 -4.76
CA GLU A 30 3.19 2.16 -5.81
C GLU A 30 3.83 1.93 -7.19
N GLU A 31 5.16 2.04 -7.31
CA GLU A 31 5.92 1.76 -8.55
C GLU A 31 5.75 0.33 -9.06
N LYS A 32 5.46 -0.62 -8.16
CA LYS A 32 5.18 -2.03 -8.49
C LYS A 32 3.70 -2.28 -8.80
N GLY A 33 2.86 -1.24 -8.80
CA GLY A 33 1.44 -1.32 -9.13
C GLY A 33 0.54 -1.76 -7.98
N TYR A 34 0.99 -1.61 -6.73
CA TYR A 34 0.13 -1.80 -5.57
C TYR A 34 -0.61 -0.50 -5.23
N LEU A 35 -1.85 -0.64 -4.76
CA LEU A 35 -2.53 0.43 -4.02
C LEU A 35 -2.06 0.37 -2.57
N VAL A 36 -1.71 1.52 -2.00
CA VAL A 36 -1.11 1.58 -0.66
C VAL A 36 -1.87 2.54 0.22
N ASP A 37 -2.40 2.02 1.33
CA ASP A 37 -2.87 2.81 2.47
C ASP A 37 -1.77 2.87 3.53
N GLU A 38 -1.62 4.00 4.18
CA GLU A 38 -0.56 4.25 5.17
C GLU A 38 -1.15 4.29 6.60
N ALA A 39 -0.39 3.77 7.57
CA ALA A 39 -0.61 4.02 8.98
C ALA A 39 0.74 4.29 9.68
N ALA A 40 0.81 5.29 10.54
CA ALA A 40 1.99 5.64 11.31
C ALA A 40 2.12 4.83 12.62
N SER A 41 1.12 4.02 12.96
CA SER A 41 1.12 3.17 14.15
C SER A 41 0.20 1.98 13.99
N GLY A 42 0.36 0.96 14.85
CA GLY A 42 -0.56 -0.18 14.89
C GLY A 42 -2.00 0.22 15.25
N GLN A 43 -2.19 1.25 16.08
CA GLN A 43 -3.53 1.71 16.46
C GLN A 43 -4.27 2.35 15.29
N GLU A 44 -3.55 3.15 14.50
CA GLU A 44 -4.07 3.74 13.26
C GLU A 44 -4.39 2.63 12.23
N ALA A 45 -3.52 1.63 12.12
CA ALA A 45 -3.73 0.48 11.22
C ALA A 45 -4.97 -0.34 11.55
N LEU A 46 -5.29 -0.52 12.85
CA LEU A 46 -6.51 -1.21 13.29
C LEU A 46 -7.78 -0.38 13.07
N SER A 47 -7.64 0.91 12.75
CA SER A 47 -8.77 1.84 12.55
C SER A 47 -9.02 2.16 11.06
N ALA A 48 -8.16 1.66 10.16
CA ALA A 48 -8.24 1.80 8.71
C ALA A 48 -9.15 0.74 8.09
#